data_AF-E7D3W4-F1
#
_entry.id   AF-E7D3W4-F1
#
_cell.length_a   1.000
_cell.length_b   1.000
_cell.length_c   1.000
_cell.angle_alpha   90.00
_cell.angle_beta   90.00
_cell.angle_gamma   90.00
#
_symmetry.space_group_name_H-M   'P 1'
#
loop_
_entity.id
_entity.type
_entity.pdbx_description
1 polymer ?
#
loop_
_entity_poly.entity_id
_entity_poly.type
_entity_poly.pdbx_seq_one_letter_code
_entity_poly.pdbx_strand_id
1 'polypeptide(L)'
;MNPNNRSEHDTIKTTENNEVPTNHVQYPLAETPNPTLEDLNYKEFLRMTADNNTEALDSSTTKDVIQKGISVVGDLLGVVGFPFGGALVSFYTNFLNTIWPSEDPWKAFMEQVEALMDQKIADYAKNKALAELQGLQNNVEDYVSALSSWQKNPVSSRNPHSQGRIRELFSQAESHFRNSMPSFAISGYEVLFLTTYAQAANTHLFLLKDAQIYGEEWGYEKEDIAEFYKRQLKLTQEYTDHCVKWYNVGLDKLRGSSYESWVNFHLLFLRGNNRYRREMTLTVLDLIALFPLYDVRLYPKEVKTELTRASVVSGGN
;
A
#
# COMPACT_ATOMS: atom_id res chain seq x y z
N MET A 1 -3.81 -45.28 59.56
CA MET A 1 -2.88 -44.68 58.58
C MET A 1 -3.71 -44.08 57.46
N ASN A 2 -3.42 -42.83 57.14
CA ASN A 2 -3.94 -41.99 56.05
C ASN A 2 -5.44 -41.60 56.04
N PRO A 3 -5.78 -40.32 56.22
CA PRO A 3 -7.15 -39.79 56.30
C PRO A 3 -7.57 -38.98 55.06
N ASN A 4 -8.83 -38.51 55.13
CA ASN A 4 -9.45 -37.34 54.50
C ASN A 4 -10.14 -37.51 53.13
N ASN A 5 -11.25 -36.84 52.84
CA ASN A 5 -12.38 -36.32 53.63
C ASN A 5 -13.36 -35.74 52.59
N ARG A 6 -14.65 -36.02 52.78
CA ARG A 6 -15.83 -35.16 52.55
C ARG A 6 -16.16 -34.49 51.20
N SER A 7 -17.47 -34.47 51.06
CA SER A 7 -18.41 -33.86 50.13
C SER A 7 -18.61 -32.35 50.32
N GLU A 8 -19.42 -31.82 49.39
CA GLU A 8 -20.34 -30.66 49.50
C GLU A 8 -19.87 -29.26 49.04
N HIS A 9 -20.70 -28.71 48.13
CA HIS A 9 -21.13 -27.30 47.94
C HIS A 9 -20.02 -26.20 47.93
N ASP A 10 -19.89 -25.31 46.95
CA ASP A 10 -20.88 -24.28 46.61
C ASP A 10 -20.38 -23.35 45.47
N THR A 11 -21.34 -22.94 44.64
CA THR A 11 -21.54 -21.65 43.92
C THR A 11 -20.47 -20.90 43.08
N ILE A 12 -20.87 -20.70 41.80
CA ILE A 12 -20.75 -19.53 40.88
C ILE A 12 -19.37 -19.15 40.30
N LYS A 13 -19.27 -19.19 38.97
CA LYS A 13 -18.68 -18.13 38.09
C LYS A 13 -18.91 -18.47 36.61
N THR A 14 -19.83 -17.74 35.98
CA THR A 14 -19.57 -16.73 34.92
C THR A 14 -19.26 -17.31 33.54
N THR A 15 -20.20 -17.06 32.63
CA THR A 15 -20.15 -17.17 31.18
C THR A 15 -18.86 -16.55 30.61
N GLU A 16 -18.02 -17.35 29.93
CA GLU A 16 -17.00 -16.86 29.01
C GLU A 16 -17.54 -17.08 27.59
N ASN A 17 -18.03 -16.01 26.96
CA ASN A 17 -17.31 -15.04 26.13
C ASN A 17 -16.97 -15.58 24.74
N ASN A 18 -17.75 -15.08 23.78
CA ASN A 18 -17.54 -15.16 22.35
C ASN A 18 -16.12 -14.73 21.99
N GLU A 19 -15.28 -15.67 21.57
CA GLU A 19 -14.03 -15.36 20.89
C GLU A 19 -14.35 -14.75 19.52
N VAL A 20 -13.89 -13.52 19.32
CA VAL A 20 -13.87 -12.82 18.04
C VAL A 20 -12.83 -13.50 17.15
N PRO A 21 -13.16 -13.88 15.90
CA PRO A 21 -12.17 -14.52 15.03
C PRO A 21 -11.09 -13.51 14.64
N THR A 22 -9.84 -13.80 15.03
CA THR A 22 -8.65 -13.14 14.51
C THR A 22 -8.43 -13.61 13.07
N ASN A 23 -8.86 -12.80 12.10
CA ASN A 23 -8.58 -13.08 10.69
C ASN A 23 -7.08 -12.86 10.41
N HIS A 24 -6.29 -13.92 10.58
CA HIS A 24 -4.91 -13.97 10.10
C HIS A 24 -4.92 -14.07 8.57
N VAL A 25 -4.40 -13.05 7.87
CA VAL A 25 -4.13 -13.16 6.43
C VAL A 25 -2.91 -14.07 6.27
N GLN A 26 -3.15 -15.33 5.91
CA GLN A 26 -2.10 -16.29 5.65
C GLN A 26 -1.44 -15.96 4.30
N TYR A 27 -0.19 -15.49 4.35
CA TYR A 27 0.65 -15.12 3.21
C TYR A 27 0.94 -16.33 2.29
N PRO A 28 0.58 -16.31 0.99
CA PRO A 28 1.00 -17.33 0.03
C PRO A 28 2.08 -16.88 -0.97
N LEU A 29 2.62 -15.65 -0.86
CA LEU A 29 3.41 -15.04 -1.95
C LEU A 29 4.94 -15.09 -1.79
N ALA A 30 5.45 -15.73 -0.74
CA ALA A 30 6.87 -15.97 -0.58
C ALA A 30 7.09 -17.45 -0.22
N GLU A 31 7.30 -18.30 -1.22
CA GLU A 31 7.92 -19.61 -0.97
C GLU A 31 9.33 -19.37 -0.45
N THR A 32 9.60 -19.80 0.79
CA THR A 32 10.94 -19.78 1.39
C THR A 32 11.70 -21.02 0.93
N PRO A 33 12.93 -20.87 0.40
CA PRO A 33 13.93 -21.92 0.51
C PRO A 33 14.90 -21.58 1.65
N ASN A 34 14.93 -22.48 2.64
CA ASN A 34 15.87 -22.67 3.74
C ASN A 34 15.69 -21.91 5.08
N PRO A 35 15.88 -22.59 6.24
CA PRO A 35 15.39 -22.15 7.55
C PRO A 35 16.50 -21.69 8.52
N THR A 36 17.53 -20.96 8.05
CA THR A 36 18.67 -20.57 8.91
C THR A 36 18.90 -19.06 9.00
N LEU A 37 17.87 -18.23 8.97
CA LEU A 37 17.99 -16.78 9.09
C LEU A 37 17.00 -16.28 10.14
N GLU A 38 17.49 -15.52 11.12
CA GLU A 38 16.73 -15.02 12.27
C GLU A 38 15.47 -14.25 11.81
N ASP A 39 14.31 -14.72 12.29
CA ASP A 39 13.00 -14.12 12.06
C ASP A 39 12.89 -12.77 12.81
N LEU A 40 13.17 -11.66 12.12
CA LEU A 40 12.92 -10.32 12.65
C LEU A 40 11.44 -9.92 12.45
N ASN A 41 10.78 -9.53 13.54
CA ASN A 41 9.41 -8.98 13.50
C ASN A 41 9.39 -7.61 12.77
N TYR A 42 8.35 -7.33 11.97
CA TYR A 42 8.19 -6.10 11.19
C TYR A 42 8.45 -4.81 11.97
N LYS A 43 7.98 -4.69 13.23
CA LYS A 43 8.25 -3.50 14.06
C LYS A 43 9.72 -3.33 14.39
N GLU A 44 10.44 -4.44 14.55
CA GLU A 44 11.86 -4.45 14.85
C GLU A 44 12.69 -4.15 13.60
N PHE A 45 12.26 -4.65 12.44
CA PHE A 45 12.80 -4.26 11.13
C PHE A 45 12.66 -2.75 10.88
N LEU A 46 11.47 -2.18 11.10
CA LEU A 46 11.23 -0.75 10.95
C LEU A 46 12.16 0.08 11.84
N ARG A 47 12.35 -0.35 13.09
CA ARG A 47 13.28 0.31 14.03
C ARG A 47 14.72 0.22 13.55
N MET A 48 15.17 -0.93 13.06
CA MET A 48 16.52 -1.09 12.49
C MET A 48 16.75 -0.24 11.24
N THR A 49 15.74 -0.07 10.38
CA THR A 49 15.86 0.79 9.19
C THR A 49 15.85 2.29 9.54
N ALA A 50 15.23 2.66 10.64
CA ALA A 50 15.20 4.04 11.13
C ALA A 50 16.48 4.44 11.89
N ASP A 51 17.08 3.51 12.65
CA ASP A 51 18.18 3.82 13.59
C ASP A 51 19.59 3.56 13.04
N ASN A 52 19.77 2.87 11.91
CA ASN A 52 21.11 2.50 11.43
C ASN A 52 21.56 3.24 10.16
N ASN A 53 22.76 3.85 10.25
CA ASN A 53 23.66 4.12 9.14
C ASN A 53 23.96 2.82 8.39
N THR A 54 23.09 2.45 7.45
CA THR A 54 23.27 1.30 6.58
C THR A 54 24.23 1.66 5.46
N GLU A 55 25.46 1.18 5.59
CA GLU A 55 26.44 1.02 4.51
C GLU A 55 25.94 -0.05 3.51
N ALA A 56 24.86 0.24 2.77
CA ALA A 56 24.41 -0.51 1.58
C ALA A 56 23.24 0.17 0.84
N LEU A 57 23.15 1.50 0.89
CA LEU A 57 22.16 2.29 0.15
C LEU A 57 22.90 3.43 -0.55
N ASP A 58 23.25 3.17 -1.81
CA ASP A 58 24.25 3.93 -2.56
C ASP A 58 23.73 5.26 -3.14
N SER A 59 22.63 5.81 -2.62
CA SER A 59 22.25 7.21 -2.83
C SER A 59 21.23 7.66 -1.77
N SER A 60 21.28 8.94 -1.38
CA SER A 60 20.29 9.56 -0.50
C SER A 60 18.86 9.45 -1.06
N THR A 61 18.71 9.48 -2.38
CA THR A 61 17.42 9.39 -3.09
C THR A 61 16.75 8.02 -2.91
N THR A 62 17.50 6.91 -2.96
CA THR A 62 16.91 5.58 -2.73
C THR A 62 16.44 5.42 -1.27
N LYS A 63 17.17 5.98 -0.29
CA LYS A 63 16.75 5.97 1.12
C LYS A 63 15.42 6.69 1.33
N ASP A 64 15.27 7.86 0.70
CA ASP A 64 14.05 8.67 0.80
C ASP A 64 12.82 7.95 0.22
N VAL A 65 12.94 7.33 -0.95
CA VAL A 65 11.83 6.61 -1.60
C VAL A 65 11.36 5.41 -0.78
N ILE A 66 12.30 4.62 -0.24
CA ILE A 66 11.96 3.48 0.62
C ILE A 66 11.28 3.96 1.90
N GLN A 67 11.80 5.04 2.51
CA GLN A 67 11.21 5.62 3.71
C GLN A 67 9.78 6.12 3.44
N LYS A 68 9.54 6.78 2.31
CA LYS A 68 8.18 7.19 1.89
C LYS A 68 7.25 5.98 1.74
N GLY A 69 7.70 4.91 1.07
CA GLY A 69 6.91 3.67 0.93
C GLY A 69 6.54 3.05 2.28
N ILE A 70 7.52 2.94 3.18
CA ILE A 70 7.33 2.46 4.55
C ILE A 70 6.35 3.33 5.33
N SER A 71 6.51 4.65 5.28
CA SER A 71 5.62 5.60 5.95
C SER A 71 4.19 5.48 5.46
N VAL A 72 3.97 5.37 4.15
CA VAL A 72 2.63 5.17 3.57
C VAL A 72 1.98 3.89 4.08
N VAL A 73 2.72 2.78 4.10
CA VAL A 73 2.19 1.50 4.64
C VAL A 73 1.87 1.64 6.13
N GLY A 74 2.74 2.29 6.91
CA GLY A 74 2.52 2.57 8.33
C GLY A 74 1.27 3.41 8.60
N ASP A 75 1.09 4.49 7.85
CA ASP A 75 -0.07 5.38 7.95
C ASP A 75 -1.36 4.65 7.53
N LEU A 76 -1.30 3.84 6.46
CA LEU A 76 -2.42 3.03 5.99
C LEU A 76 -2.87 2.00 7.02
N LEU A 77 -1.93 1.33 7.70
CA LEU A 77 -2.27 0.39 8.78
C LEU A 77 -3.07 1.06 9.92
N GLY A 78 -2.99 2.39 10.06
CA GLY A 78 -3.80 3.16 11.00
C GLY A 78 -5.23 3.48 10.51
N VAL A 79 -5.53 3.32 9.22
CA VAL A 79 -6.81 3.71 8.60
C VAL A 79 -7.46 2.63 7.73
N VAL A 80 -6.94 1.40 7.73
CA VAL A 80 -7.55 0.24 7.06
C VAL A 80 -8.85 -0.21 7.73
N GLY A 81 -9.78 -0.74 6.93
CA GLY A 81 -11.16 -0.97 7.35
C GLY A 81 -12.00 0.32 7.29
N PHE A 82 -12.95 0.47 8.21
CA PHE A 82 -13.80 1.65 8.29
C PHE A 82 -13.19 2.70 9.25
N PRO A 83 -12.60 3.81 8.75
CA PRO A 83 -12.02 4.84 9.61
C PRO A 83 -13.11 5.70 10.25
N PHE A 84 -13.02 5.97 11.55
CA PHE A 84 -13.97 6.84 12.25
C PHE A 84 -13.52 8.31 12.25
N GLY A 85 -14.47 9.22 12.01
CA GLY A 85 -14.29 10.67 12.17
C GLY A 85 -13.26 11.30 11.24
N GLY A 86 -12.48 12.26 11.76
CA GLY A 86 -11.50 13.03 10.98
C GLY A 86 -10.25 12.25 10.53
N ALA A 87 -10.09 10.99 10.96
CA ALA A 87 -8.92 10.17 10.67
C ALA A 87 -8.65 10.03 9.16
N LEU A 88 -9.72 9.92 8.36
CA LEU A 88 -9.59 9.80 6.91
C LEU A 88 -9.02 11.07 6.26
N VAL A 89 -9.49 12.25 6.69
CA VAL A 89 -8.98 13.54 6.19
C VAL A 89 -7.52 13.72 6.61
N SER A 90 -7.19 13.38 7.86
CA SER A 90 -5.80 13.41 8.34
C SER A 90 -4.88 12.49 7.54
N PHE A 91 -5.34 11.28 7.22
CA PHE A 91 -4.59 10.38 6.35
C PHE A 91 -4.37 11.01 4.97
N TYR A 92 -5.42 11.52 4.31
CA TYR A 92 -5.26 12.15 2.99
C TYR A 92 -4.26 13.31 3.01
N THR A 93 -4.30 14.15 4.04
CA THR A 93 -3.34 15.26 4.16
C THR A 93 -1.92 14.77 4.35
N ASN A 94 -1.70 13.74 5.18
CA ASN A 94 -0.37 13.16 5.38
C ASN A 94 0.13 12.45 4.12
N PHE A 95 -0.77 11.72 3.44
CA PHE A 95 -0.48 11.02 2.20
C PHE A 95 -0.09 12.00 1.08
N LEU A 96 -0.87 13.07 0.89
CA LEU A 96 -0.53 14.15 -0.06
C LEU A 96 0.83 14.76 0.26
N ASN A 97 1.11 15.10 1.51
CA ASN A 97 2.42 15.66 1.89
C ASN A 97 3.59 14.68 1.67
N THR A 98 3.33 13.37 1.73
CA THR A 98 4.38 12.34 1.62
C THR A 98 4.64 11.94 0.15
N ILE A 99 3.59 11.68 -0.61
CA ILE A 99 3.61 11.10 -1.96
C ILE A 99 3.33 12.13 -3.06
N TRP A 100 2.84 13.31 -2.71
CA TRP A 100 2.60 14.44 -3.61
C TRP A 100 3.14 15.79 -3.06
N PRO A 101 4.38 15.87 -2.52
CA PRO A 101 4.99 17.15 -2.17
C PRO A 101 5.28 17.99 -3.43
N SER A 102 5.64 19.26 -3.21
CA SER A 102 5.99 20.20 -4.29
C SER A 102 7.24 19.83 -5.12
N GLU A 103 8.08 18.91 -4.63
CA GLU A 103 9.19 18.31 -5.37
C GLU A 103 8.78 16.91 -5.84
N ASP A 104 8.88 16.57 -7.14
CA ASP A 104 8.33 15.33 -7.72
C ASP A 104 8.91 14.03 -7.11
N PRO A 105 8.26 13.39 -6.11
CA PRO A 105 8.77 12.12 -5.56
C PRO A 105 8.58 10.98 -6.58
N TRP A 106 7.68 11.16 -7.54
CA TRP A 106 7.41 10.25 -8.64
C TRP A 106 8.62 10.02 -9.53
N LYS A 107 9.40 11.07 -9.75
CA LYS A 107 10.67 10.95 -10.46
C LYS A 107 11.64 10.06 -9.70
N ALA A 108 11.70 10.21 -8.37
CA ALA A 108 12.53 9.37 -7.52
C ALA A 108 12.06 7.90 -7.50
N PHE A 109 10.75 7.64 -7.49
CA PHE A 109 10.20 6.29 -7.64
C PHE A 109 10.61 5.63 -8.97
N MET A 110 10.56 6.36 -10.07
CA MET A 110 11.00 5.86 -11.38
C MET A 110 12.51 5.60 -11.40
N GLU A 111 13.31 6.56 -10.91
CA GLU A 111 14.77 6.47 -10.87
C GLU A 111 15.27 5.32 -9.97
N GLN A 112 14.55 5.02 -8.89
CA GLN A 112 14.83 3.88 -8.03
C GLN A 112 14.83 2.57 -8.83
N VAL A 113 13.76 2.32 -9.61
CA VAL A 113 13.64 1.05 -10.33
C VAL A 113 14.52 1.02 -11.57
N GLU A 114 14.76 2.17 -12.22
CA GLU A 114 15.79 2.32 -13.26
C GLU A 114 17.17 1.86 -12.73
N ALA A 115 17.54 2.29 -11.52
CA ALA A 115 18.79 1.89 -10.87
C ALA A 115 18.81 0.42 -10.42
N LEU A 116 17.68 -0.14 -9.98
CA LEU A 116 17.58 -1.56 -9.59
C LEU A 116 17.71 -2.50 -10.79
N MET A 117 17.22 -2.08 -11.95
CA MET A 117 17.18 -2.90 -13.16
C MET A 117 18.31 -2.61 -14.16
N ASP A 118 19.13 -1.58 -13.91
CA ASP A 118 20.11 -1.04 -14.85
C ASP A 118 19.49 -0.78 -16.24
N GLN A 119 18.29 -0.17 -16.23
CA GLN A 119 17.49 0.12 -17.41
C GLN A 119 16.91 1.53 -17.31
N LYS A 120 16.56 2.12 -18.46
CA LYS A 120 15.94 3.44 -18.51
C LYS A 120 14.57 3.40 -19.13
N ILE A 121 13.68 4.20 -18.58
CA ILE A 121 12.39 4.55 -19.16
C ILE A 121 12.68 5.57 -20.27
N ALA A 122 12.05 5.40 -21.45
CA ALA A 122 12.18 6.40 -22.49
C ALA A 122 11.59 7.75 -22.07
N ASP A 123 12.22 8.85 -22.47
CA ASP A 123 11.81 10.20 -22.05
C ASP A 123 10.35 10.50 -22.35
N TYR A 124 9.82 10.04 -23.49
CA TYR A 124 8.40 10.25 -23.82
C TYR A 124 7.46 9.57 -22.80
N ALA A 125 7.81 8.36 -22.36
CA ALA A 125 7.02 7.60 -21.40
C ALA A 125 7.13 8.21 -20.01
N LYS A 126 8.34 8.60 -19.61
CA LYS A 126 8.61 9.28 -18.33
C LYS A 126 7.87 10.62 -18.23
N ASN A 127 7.98 11.47 -19.26
CA ASN A 127 7.34 12.77 -19.30
C ASN A 127 5.81 12.66 -19.34
N LYS A 128 5.26 11.69 -20.09
CA LYS A 128 3.83 11.44 -20.09
C LYS A 128 3.35 11.03 -18.70
N ALA A 129 4.03 10.07 -18.05
CA ALA A 129 3.66 9.63 -16.71
C ALA A 129 3.69 10.78 -15.70
N LEU A 130 4.72 11.62 -15.71
CA LEU A 130 4.81 12.79 -14.82
C LEU A 130 3.68 13.80 -15.06
N ALA A 131 3.32 14.06 -16.33
CA ALA A 131 2.21 14.97 -16.65
C ALA A 131 0.85 14.45 -16.15
N GLU A 132 0.61 13.14 -16.28
CA GLU A 132 -0.59 12.48 -15.74
C GLU A 132 -0.62 12.57 -14.21
N LEU A 133 0.52 12.30 -13.55
CA LEU A 133 0.65 12.40 -12.10
C LEU A 133 0.37 13.82 -11.60
N GLN A 134 0.89 14.86 -12.26
CA GLN A 134 0.57 16.24 -11.92
C GLN A 134 -0.95 16.53 -12.00
N GLY A 135 -1.61 16.02 -13.03
CA GLY A 135 -3.06 16.18 -13.18
C GLY A 135 -3.86 15.42 -12.10
N LEU A 136 -3.39 14.22 -11.72
CA LEU A 136 -3.97 13.44 -10.63
C LEU A 136 -3.81 14.14 -9.29
N GLN A 137 -2.64 14.72 -9.03
CA GLN A 137 -2.37 15.49 -7.81
C GLN A 137 -3.42 16.59 -7.62
N ASN A 138 -3.60 17.43 -8.64
CA ASN A 138 -4.55 18.55 -8.57
C ASN A 138 -5.97 18.07 -8.25
N ASN A 139 -6.42 16.99 -8.90
CA ASN A 139 -7.74 16.42 -8.66
C ASN A 139 -7.89 15.85 -7.26
N VAL A 140 -6.85 15.18 -6.72
CA VAL A 140 -6.89 14.65 -5.35
C VAL A 140 -6.87 15.79 -4.33
N GLU A 141 -6.07 16.83 -4.54
CA GLU A 141 -6.04 18.01 -3.66
C GLU A 141 -7.40 18.71 -3.60
N ASP A 142 -8.04 18.93 -4.75
CA ASP A 142 -9.38 19.52 -4.83
C ASP A 142 -10.43 18.66 -4.13
N TYR A 143 -10.39 17.35 -4.35
CA TYR A 143 -11.27 16.39 -3.66
C TYR A 143 -11.05 16.41 -2.14
N VAL A 144 -9.80 16.33 -1.67
CA VAL A 144 -9.48 16.30 -0.24
C VAL A 144 -9.88 17.61 0.44
N SER A 145 -9.70 18.75 -0.22
CA SER A 145 -10.20 20.05 0.25
C SER A 145 -11.73 20.07 0.40
N ALA A 146 -12.45 19.50 -0.58
CA ALA A 146 -13.89 19.35 -0.52
C ALA A 146 -14.34 18.41 0.60
N LEU A 147 -13.66 17.27 0.77
CA LEU A 147 -13.93 16.30 1.82
C LEU A 147 -13.68 16.89 3.22
N SER A 148 -12.58 17.63 3.40
CA SER A 148 -12.27 18.34 4.64
C SER A 148 -13.40 19.31 5.01
N SER A 149 -13.89 20.07 4.03
CA SER A 149 -15.02 20.99 4.19
C SER A 149 -16.32 20.24 4.52
N TRP A 150 -16.60 19.12 3.85
CA TRP A 150 -17.77 18.26 4.10
C TRP A 150 -17.79 17.70 5.52
N GLN A 151 -16.64 17.28 6.04
CA GLN A 151 -16.49 16.73 7.39
C GLN A 151 -16.60 17.81 8.48
N LYS A 152 -16.09 19.03 8.22
CA LYS A 152 -16.17 20.15 9.19
C LYS A 152 -17.55 20.79 9.25
N ASN A 153 -18.28 20.81 8.14
CA ASN A 153 -19.58 21.47 8.06
C ASN A 153 -20.66 20.65 8.79
N PRO A 154 -21.50 21.30 9.63
CA PRO A 154 -22.63 20.64 10.26
C PRO A 154 -23.57 20.01 9.22
N VAL A 155 -24.24 18.92 9.58
CA VAL A 155 -25.22 18.25 8.72
C VAL A 155 -26.30 19.21 8.23
N SER A 156 -26.71 20.19 9.05
CA SER A 156 -27.68 21.23 8.69
C SER A 156 -27.23 22.17 7.57
N SER A 157 -25.92 22.26 7.29
CA SER A 157 -25.36 23.08 6.21
C SER A 157 -25.21 22.31 4.89
N ARG A 158 -25.46 20.99 4.90
CA ARG A 158 -25.40 20.13 3.72
C ARG A 158 -26.64 20.37 2.86
N ASN A 159 -26.43 20.69 1.60
CA ASN A 159 -27.48 21.04 0.65
C ASN A 159 -27.15 20.46 -0.74
N PRO A 160 -28.10 20.46 -1.69
CA PRO A 160 -27.89 19.86 -3.01
C PRO A 160 -26.68 20.42 -3.77
N HIS A 161 -26.30 21.69 -3.53
CA HIS A 161 -25.13 22.28 -4.16
C HIS A 161 -23.81 21.74 -3.57
N SER A 162 -23.68 21.67 -2.24
CA SER A 162 -22.47 21.09 -1.62
C SER A 162 -22.32 19.60 -1.88
N GLN A 163 -23.44 18.87 -1.95
CA GLN A 163 -23.50 17.48 -2.41
C GLN A 163 -23.04 17.33 -3.87
N GLY A 164 -23.57 18.14 -4.78
CA GLY A 164 -23.18 18.13 -6.19
C GLY A 164 -21.67 18.38 -6.37
N ARG A 165 -21.13 19.37 -5.66
CA ARG A 165 -19.70 19.72 -5.71
C ARG A 165 -18.79 18.55 -5.30
N ILE A 166 -19.08 17.88 -4.18
CA ILE A 166 -18.22 16.78 -3.72
C ILE A 166 -18.34 15.54 -4.62
N ARG A 167 -19.54 15.24 -5.15
CA ARG A 167 -19.73 14.15 -6.12
C ARG A 167 -18.95 14.39 -7.41
N GLU A 168 -18.97 15.63 -7.91
CA GLU A 168 -18.25 16.02 -9.12
C GLU A 168 -16.73 15.83 -8.93
N LEU A 169 -16.16 16.38 -7.86
CA LEU A 169 -14.71 16.28 -7.60
C LEU A 169 -14.27 14.84 -7.37
N PHE A 170 -15.07 14.05 -6.65
CA PHE A 170 -14.84 12.61 -6.51
C PHE A 170 -14.83 11.89 -7.86
N SER A 171 -15.86 12.12 -8.69
CA SER A 171 -15.99 11.48 -10.00
C SER A 171 -14.86 11.87 -10.96
N GLN A 172 -14.43 13.14 -10.92
CA GLN A 172 -13.31 13.62 -11.74
C GLN A 172 -12.00 12.95 -11.33
N ALA A 173 -11.70 12.88 -10.04
CA ALA A 173 -10.53 12.19 -9.54
C ALA A 173 -10.54 10.70 -9.91
N GLU A 174 -11.62 9.98 -9.62
CA GLU A 174 -11.78 8.55 -9.93
C GLU A 174 -11.61 8.29 -11.44
N SER A 175 -12.29 9.06 -12.27
CA SER A 175 -12.24 8.90 -13.72
C SER A 175 -10.85 9.19 -14.27
N HIS A 176 -10.17 10.21 -13.74
CA HIS A 176 -8.81 10.53 -14.15
C HIS A 176 -7.85 9.38 -13.82
N PHE A 177 -7.91 8.81 -12.60
CA PHE A 177 -7.09 7.64 -12.26
C PHE A 177 -7.32 6.49 -13.24
N ARG A 178 -8.57 6.13 -13.54
CA ARG A 178 -8.88 5.06 -14.51
C ARG A 178 -8.23 5.29 -15.87
N ASN A 179 -8.22 6.53 -16.34
CA ASN A 179 -7.66 6.88 -17.64
C ASN A 179 -6.13 6.98 -17.64
N SER A 180 -5.52 7.33 -16.52
CA SER A 180 -4.07 7.52 -16.39
C SER A 180 -3.31 6.24 -16.05
N MET A 181 -3.92 5.26 -15.40
CA MET A 181 -3.25 3.99 -15.02
C MET A 181 -2.46 3.31 -16.17
N PRO A 182 -2.93 3.28 -17.43
CA PRO A 182 -2.16 2.72 -18.55
C PRO A 182 -0.82 3.44 -18.82
N SER A 183 -0.70 4.73 -18.49
CA SER A 183 0.55 5.49 -18.64
C SER A 183 1.63 5.03 -17.65
N PHE A 184 1.26 4.32 -16.58
CA PHE A 184 2.18 3.71 -15.60
C PHE A 184 2.42 2.21 -15.88
N ALA A 185 1.92 1.71 -17.02
CA ALA A 185 2.04 0.32 -17.44
C ALA A 185 2.36 0.23 -18.94
N ILE A 186 3.14 1.20 -19.45
CA ILE A 186 3.53 1.25 -20.86
C ILE A 186 4.33 0.00 -21.20
N SER A 187 3.97 -0.64 -22.31
CA SER A 187 4.58 -1.89 -22.74
C SER A 187 6.09 -1.76 -22.91
N GLY A 188 6.84 -2.67 -22.30
CA GLY A 188 8.30 -2.66 -22.25
C GLY A 188 8.89 -1.96 -21.02
N TYR A 189 8.09 -1.18 -20.29
CA TYR A 189 8.51 -0.43 -19.10
C TYR A 189 7.76 -0.82 -17.83
N GLU A 190 6.96 -1.89 -17.86
CA GLU A 190 6.06 -2.25 -16.76
C GLU A 190 6.81 -2.53 -15.45
N VAL A 191 7.98 -3.18 -15.53
CA VAL A 191 8.85 -3.37 -14.35
C VAL A 191 9.36 -2.04 -13.82
N LEU A 192 9.77 -1.12 -14.71
CA LEU A 192 10.38 0.17 -14.32
C LEU A 192 9.36 1.14 -13.71
N PHE A 193 8.10 1.06 -14.12
CA PHE A 193 7.02 1.85 -13.54
C PHE A 193 6.36 1.21 -12.31
N LEU A 194 6.81 0.03 -11.86
CA LEU A 194 6.03 -0.78 -10.94
C LEU A 194 5.77 -0.10 -9.58
N THR A 195 6.72 0.66 -9.06
CA THR A 195 6.54 1.48 -7.84
C THR A 195 5.54 2.62 -8.07
N THR A 196 5.66 3.35 -9.17
CA THR A 196 4.72 4.39 -9.60
C THR A 196 3.30 3.83 -9.74
N TYR A 197 3.16 2.69 -10.42
CA TYR A 197 1.90 1.99 -10.62
C TYR A 197 1.27 1.60 -9.29
N ALA A 198 2.04 0.99 -8.38
CA ALA A 198 1.53 0.53 -7.09
C ALA A 198 1.01 1.69 -6.22
N GLN A 199 1.74 2.81 -6.17
CA GLN A 199 1.32 3.99 -5.41
C GLN A 199 0.09 4.67 -6.02
N ALA A 200 0.01 4.78 -7.35
CA ALA A 200 -1.17 5.32 -8.03
C ALA A 200 -2.41 4.41 -7.87
N ALA A 201 -2.22 3.10 -7.99
CA ALA A 201 -3.25 2.09 -7.75
C ALA A 201 -3.79 2.17 -6.32
N ASN A 202 -2.88 2.30 -5.34
CA ASN A 202 -3.23 2.49 -3.94
C ASN A 202 -4.14 3.71 -3.75
N THR A 203 -3.75 4.88 -4.25
CA THR A 203 -4.57 6.10 -4.14
C THR A 203 -5.94 5.92 -4.76
N HIS A 204 -6.02 5.28 -5.94
CA HIS A 204 -7.27 5.07 -6.63
C HIS A 204 -8.22 4.14 -5.85
N LEU A 205 -7.73 3.02 -5.31
CA LEU A 205 -8.56 2.12 -4.50
C LEU A 205 -8.97 2.77 -3.18
N PHE A 206 -8.08 3.54 -2.56
CA PHE A 206 -8.37 4.27 -1.34
C PHE A 206 -9.39 5.40 -1.56
N LEU A 207 -9.39 6.04 -2.73
CA LEU A 207 -10.43 6.96 -3.15
C LEU A 207 -11.77 6.22 -3.31
N LEU A 208 -11.80 5.10 -4.05
CA LEU A 208 -13.02 4.34 -4.35
C LEU A 208 -13.79 3.89 -3.10
N LYS A 209 -13.09 3.55 -2.00
CA LYS A 209 -13.77 3.17 -0.76
C LYS A 209 -14.62 4.32 -0.18
N ASP A 210 -14.31 5.58 -0.47
CA ASP A 210 -15.05 6.73 0.08
C ASP A 210 -16.48 6.80 -0.48
N ALA A 211 -16.71 6.30 -1.69
CA ALA A 211 -18.07 6.15 -2.23
C ALA A 211 -18.93 5.20 -1.38
N GLN A 212 -18.31 4.20 -0.75
CA GLN A 212 -19.01 3.24 0.12
C GLN A 212 -19.26 3.82 1.52
N ILE A 213 -18.43 4.76 1.96
CA ILE A 213 -18.54 5.41 3.27
C ILE A 213 -19.53 6.57 3.21
N TYR A 214 -19.45 7.42 2.19
CA TYR A 214 -20.17 8.69 2.13
C TYR A 214 -21.14 8.82 0.96
N GLY A 215 -21.20 7.85 0.04
CA GLY A 215 -21.96 7.97 -1.20
C GLY A 215 -23.42 8.34 -0.98
N GLU A 216 -24.08 7.72 0.01
CA GLU A 216 -25.46 8.05 0.37
C GLU A 216 -25.59 9.49 0.92
N GLU A 217 -24.65 9.94 1.78
CA GLU A 217 -24.66 11.30 2.31
C GLU A 217 -24.40 12.35 1.22
N TRP A 218 -23.57 12.00 0.24
CA TRP A 218 -23.30 12.82 -0.93
C TRP A 218 -24.47 12.81 -1.91
N GLY A 219 -25.48 11.96 -1.73
CA GLY A 219 -26.65 11.88 -2.60
C GLY A 219 -26.35 11.19 -3.94
N TYR A 220 -25.48 10.19 -3.95
CA TYR A 220 -25.43 9.21 -5.04
C TYR A 220 -26.61 8.26 -4.98
N GLU A 221 -27.05 7.79 -6.14
CA GLU A 221 -28.04 6.71 -6.21
C GLU A 221 -27.41 5.37 -5.80
N LYS A 222 -28.24 4.42 -5.38
CA LYS A 222 -27.75 3.09 -4.94
C LYS A 222 -27.02 2.37 -6.06
N GLU A 223 -27.47 2.56 -7.30
CA GLU A 223 -26.89 2.03 -8.51
C GLU A 223 -25.46 2.55 -8.72
N ASP A 224 -25.23 3.86 -8.51
CA ASP A 224 -23.92 4.48 -8.64
C ASP A 224 -22.95 3.94 -7.58
N ILE A 225 -23.39 3.87 -6.32
CA ILE A 225 -22.57 3.33 -5.22
C ILE A 225 -22.21 1.86 -5.48
N ALA A 226 -23.15 1.08 -6.02
CA ALA A 226 -22.92 -0.30 -6.40
C ALA A 226 -21.96 -0.44 -7.59
N GLU A 227 -22.01 0.49 -8.56
CA GLU A 227 -21.06 0.54 -9.67
C GLU A 227 -19.63 0.81 -9.19
N PHE A 228 -19.45 1.81 -8.32
CA PHE A 228 -18.15 2.08 -7.70
C PHE A 228 -17.64 0.87 -6.91
N TYR A 229 -18.51 0.18 -6.18
CA TYR A 229 -18.11 -1.01 -5.42
C TYR A 229 -17.66 -2.16 -6.33
N LYS A 230 -18.45 -2.49 -7.37
CA LYS A 230 -18.08 -3.52 -8.34
C LYS A 230 -16.73 -3.19 -9.01
N ARG A 231 -16.52 -1.91 -9.32
CA ARG A 231 -15.26 -1.44 -9.87
C ARG A 231 -14.11 -1.57 -8.89
N GLN A 232 -14.30 -1.20 -7.62
CA GLN A 232 -13.30 -1.36 -6.57
C GLN A 232 -12.84 -2.81 -6.48
N LEU A 233 -13.77 -3.78 -6.41
CA LEU A 233 -13.44 -5.21 -6.38
C LEU A 233 -12.62 -5.65 -7.61
N LYS A 234 -13.06 -5.25 -8.80
CA LYS A 234 -12.38 -5.57 -10.05
C LYS A 234 -10.95 -4.99 -10.07
N LEU A 235 -10.80 -3.71 -9.72
CA LEU A 235 -9.51 -3.03 -9.74
C LEU A 235 -8.57 -3.53 -8.65
N THR A 236 -9.08 -3.91 -7.47
CA THR A 236 -8.27 -4.56 -6.43
C THR A 236 -7.62 -5.82 -6.97
N GLN A 237 -8.36 -6.65 -7.71
CA GLN A 237 -7.80 -7.83 -8.36
C GLN A 237 -6.78 -7.43 -9.45
N GLU A 238 -7.19 -6.59 -10.41
CA GLU A 238 -6.33 -6.21 -11.54
C GLU A 238 -5.01 -5.58 -11.12
N TYR A 239 -5.03 -4.69 -10.13
CA TYR A 239 -3.84 -4.01 -9.62
C TYR A 239 -2.94 -4.95 -8.84
N THR A 240 -3.52 -5.85 -8.02
CA THR A 240 -2.76 -6.86 -7.29
C THR A 240 -2.06 -7.82 -8.26
N ASP A 241 -2.80 -8.35 -9.23
CA ASP A 241 -2.29 -9.29 -10.24
C ASP A 241 -1.19 -8.64 -11.09
N HIS A 242 -1.36 -7.37 -11.48
CA HIS A 242 -0.35 -6.61 -12.20
C HIS A 242 0.93 -6.47 -11.38
N CYS A 243 0.81 -6.03 -10.12
CA CYS A 243 1.95 -5.82 -9.23
C CYS A 243 2.74 -7.11 -9.00
N VAL A 244 2.05 -8.21 -8.67
CA VAL A 244 2.69 -9.52 -8.44
C VAL A 244 3.35 -10.05 -9.72
N LYS A 245 2.66 -9.95 -10.86
CA LYS A 245 3.21 -10.39 -12.16
C LYS A 245 4.52 -9.69 -12.47
N TRP A 246 4.54 -8.35 -12.44
CA TRP A 246 5.72 -7.60 -12.85
C TRP A 246 6.83 -7.58 -11.81
N TYR A 247 6.49 -7.76 -10.53
CA TYR A 247 7.48 -8.07 -9.49
C TYR A 247 8.23 -9.36 -9.83
N ASN A 248 7.50 -10.44 -10.14
CA ASN A 248 8.10 -11.73 -10.49
C ASN A 248 8.91 -11.64 -11.79
N VAL A 249 8.40 -10.95 -12.81
CA VAL A 249 9.14 -10.73 -14.07
C VAL A 249 10.44 -9.94 -13.83
N GLY A 250 10.40 -8.88 -13.01
CA GLY A 250 11.60 -8.12 -12.65
C GLY A 250 12.59 -8.97 -11.88
N LEU A 251 12.11 -9.76 -10.91
CA LEU A 251 12.90 -10.69 -10.14
C LEU A 251 13.60 -11.74 -11.01
N ASP A 252 12.88 -12.32 -11.97
CA ASP A 252 13.41 -13.33 -12.90
C ASP A 252 14.41 -12.75 -13.90
N LYS A 253 14.22 -11.50 -14.36
CA LYS A 253 15.22 -10.79 -15.16
C LYS A 253 16.54 -10.63 -14.41
N LEU A 254 16.47 -10.42 -13.10
CA LEU A 254 17.63 -10.36 -12.22
C LEU A 254 18.13 -11.74 -11.78
N ARG A 255 17.58 -12.86 -12.27
CA ARG A 255 18.03 -14.23 -11.95
C ARG A 255 19.15 -14.77 -12.86
N GLY A 256 19.53 -14.05 -13.92
CA GLY A 256 20.74 -14.32 -14.70
C GLY A 256 20.80 -15.70 -15.38
N SER A 257 21.61 -15.84 -16.43
CA SER A 257 21.71 -17.11 -17.20
C SER A 257 23.14 -17.52 -17.58
N SER A 258 24.19 -16.92 -17.03
CA SER A 258 25.57 -17.26 -17.42
C SER A 258 26.50 -17.58 -16.25
N TYR A 259 27.23 -18.68 -16.42
CA TYR A 259 28.15 -19.32 -15.46
C TYR A 259 29.52 -18.60 -15.31
N GLU A 260 29.81 -17.52 -16.04
CA GLU A 260 31.17 -16.98 -16.11
C GLU A 260 31.46 -15.85 -15.10
N SER A 261 32.49 -16.11 -14.28
CA SER A 261 33.00 -15.32 -13.12
C SER A 261 32.22 -15.46 -11.80
N TRP A 262 32.03 -16.72 -11.40
CA TRP A 262 31.17 -17.25 -10.33
C TRP A 262 31.24 -16.58 -8.94
N VAL A 263 32.27 -15.82 -8.56
CA VAL A 263 32.34 -15.23 -7.20
C VAL A 263 31.92 -13.76 -7.17
N ASN A 264 32.51 -12.93 -8.03
CA ASN A 264 32.13 -11.51 -8.10
C ASN A 264 30.79 -11.32 -8.80
N PHE A 265 30.52 -12.08 -9.86
CA PHE A 265 29.21 -12.09 -10.51
C PHE A 265 28.13 -12.57 -9.54
N HIS A 266 28.35 -13.68 -8.82
CA HIS A 266 27.38 -14.22 -7.88
C HIS A 266 27.15 -13.30 -6.67
N LEU A 267 28.19 -12.67 -6.12
CA LEU A 267 28.02 -11.72 -5.02
C LEU A 267 27.29 -10.44 -5.45
N LEU A 268 27.62 -9.86 -6.62
CA LEU A 268 26.90 -8.71 -7.16
C LEU A 268 25.46 -9.06 -7.53
N PHE A 269 25.26 -10.24 -8.11
CA PHE A 269 23.97 -10.82 -8.45
C PHE A 269 23.09 -11.07 -7.23
N LEU A 270 23.61 -11.76 -6.21
CA LEU A 270 22.91 -12.00 -4.95
C LEU A 270 22.58 -10.69 -4.26
N ARG A 271 23.50 -9.71 -4.29
CA ARG A 271 23.25 -8.37 -3.75
C ARG A 271 22.15 -7.65 -4.53
N GLY A 272 22.17 -7.67 -5.86
CA GLY A 272 21.16 -7.04 -6.71
C GLY A 272 19.78 -7.69 -6.56
N ASN A 273 19.73 -9.01 -6.55
CA ASN A 273 18.51 -9.79 -6.36
C ASN A 273 17.91 -9.55 -4.96
N ASN A 274 18.74 -9.60 -3.91
CA ASN A 274 18.29 -9.29 -2.55
C ASN A 274 17.86 -7.82 -2.42
N ARG A 275 18.53 -6.89 -3.11
CA ARG A 275 18.16 -5.47 -3.12
C ARG A 275 16.82 -5.24 -3.81
N TYR A 276 16.61 -5.75 -5.02
CA TYR A 276 15.34 -5.66 -5.73
C TYR A 276 14.21 -6.30 -4.91
N ARG A 277 14.42 -7.52 -4.42
CA ARG A 277 13.42 -8.20 -3.58
C ARG A 277 13.04 -7.36 -2.38
N ARG A 278 14.03 -6.85 -1.63
CA ARG A 278 13.80 -6.03 -0.44
C ARG A 278 13.05 -4.74 -0.80
N GLU A 279 13.58 -3.97 -1.75
CA GLU A 279 13.02 -2.65 -2.07
C GLU A 279 11.61 -2.76 -2.66
N MET A 280 11.37 -3.69 -3.58
CA MET A 280 10.05 -3.90 -4.16
C MET A 280 9.06 -4.54 -3.18
N THR A 281 9.53 -5.30 -2.19
CA THR A 281 8.65 -5.74 -1.09
C THR A 281 8.13 -4.53 -0.33
N LEU A 282 9.04 -3.63 0.08
CA LEU A 282 8.74 -2.44 0.89
C LEU A 282 7.87 -1.41 0.16
N THR A 283 8.06 -1.23 -1.15
CA THR A 283 7.39 -0.19 -1.92
C THR A 283 6.20 -0.68 -2.75
N VAL A 284 6.07 -2.00 -2.96
CA VAL A 284 4.98 -2.60 -3.76
C VAL A 284 4.24 -3.69 -2.99
N LEU A 285 4.90 -4.79 -2.59
CA LEU A 285 4.18 -5.96 -2.07
C LEU A 285 3.47 -5.68 -0.73
N ASP A 286 4.10 -4.90 0.14
CA ASP A 286 3.52 -4.51 1.43
C ASP A 286 2.30 -3.62 1.26
N LEU A 287 2.31 -2.80 0.22
CA LEU A 287 1.22 -1.90 -0.10
C LEU A 287 0.02 -2.68 -0.64
N ILE A 288 0.23 -3.54 -1.65
CA ILE A 288 -0.86 -4.30 -2.26
C ILE A 288 -1.49 -5.30 -1.29
N ALA A 289 -0.76 -5.76 -0.27
CA ALA A 289 -1.30 -6.60 0.80
C ALA A 289 -2.43 -5.91 1.58
N LEU A 290 -2.51 -4.57 1.56
CA LEU A 290 -3.54 -3.79 2.23
C LEU A 290 -4.78 -3.55 1.34
N PHE A 291 -4.71 -3.74 0.02
CA PHE A 291 -5.81 -3.43 -0.90
C PHE A 291 -7.14 -4.10 -0.53
N PRO A 292 -7.18 -5.40 -0.13
CA PRO A 292 -8.43 -6.02 0.29
C PRO A 292 -9.09 -5.34 1.50
N LEU A 293 -8.30 -4.69 2.36
CA LEU A 293 -8.79 -4.03 3.57
C LEU A 293 -9.49 -2.69 3.29
N TYR A 294 -9.48 -2.22 2.04
CA TYR A 294 -10.27 -1.07 1.61
C TYR A 294 -11.72 -1.44 1.30
N ASP A 295 -12.06 -2.73 1.25
CA ASP A 295 -13.46 -3.16 1.19
C ASP A 295 -14.13 -2.95 2.55
N VAL A 296 -14.68 -1.75 2.76
CA VAL A 296 -15.36 -1.39 4.00
C VAL A 296 -16.70 -2.13 4.20
N ARG A 297 -17.21 -2.85 3.19
CA ARG A 297 -18.40 -3.71 3.36
C ARG A 297 -18.00 -5.04 4.01
N LEU A 298 -16.86 -5.59 3.62
CA LEU A 298 -16.26 -6.78 4.25
C LEU A 298 -15.60 -6.45 5.59
N TYR A 299 -15.01 -5.25 5.69
CA TYR A 299 -14.34 -4.75 6.89
C TYR A 299 -15.02 -3.48 7.43
N PRO A 300 -16.23 -3.59 8.00
CA PRO A 300 -17.03 -2.44 8.45
C PRO A 300 -16.55 -1.82 9.77
N LYS A 301 -15.40 -2.27 10.29
CA LYS A 301 -14.76 -1.78 11.52
C LYS A 301 -13.28 -1.59 11.24
N GLU A 302 -12.60 -0.85 12.12
CA GLU A 302 -11.14 -0.77 12.10
C GLU A 302 -10.52 -2.17 12.16
N VAL A 303 -9.52 -2.41 11.31
CA VAL A 303 -8.83 -3.70 11.23
C VAL A 303 -7.45 -3.57 11.85
N LYS A 304 -7.14 -4.42 12.84
CA LYS A 304 -5.77 -4.63 13.30
C LYS A 304 -5.17 -5.78 12.50
N THR A 305 -4.17 -5.47 11.69
CA THR A 305 -3.42 -6.46 10.91
C THR A 305 -1.91 -6.23 11.07
N GLU A 306 -1.12 -7.24 10.76
CA GLU A 306 0.34 -7.21 10.78
C GLU A 306 0.90 -7.88 9.52
N LEU A 307 2.00 -7.34 8.99
CA LEU A 307 2.71 -7.93 7.86
C LEU A 307 3.80 -8.88 8.41
N THR A 308 3.62 -10.18 8.25
CA THR A 308 4.46 -11.22 8.90
C THR A 308 5.65 -11.71 8.06
N ARG A 309 5.95 -11.11 6.90
CA ARG A 309 7.07 -11.54 6.05
C ARG A 309 8.45 -11.23 6.65
N ALA A 310 9.40 -12.13 6.46
CA ALA A 310 10.82 -11.92 6.78
C ALA A 310 11.54 -11.15 5.68
N SER A 311 12.35 -10.15 6.05
CA SER A 311 13.16 -9.34 5.13
C SER A 311 14.65 -9.57 5.38
N VAL A 312 15.43 -9.92 4.36
CA VAL A 312 16.88 -10.16 4.52
C VAL A 312 17.64 -8.84 4.64
N VAL A 313 18.23 -8.58 5.80
CA VAL A 313 19.21 -7.51 6.03
C VAL A 313 20.59 -8.15 6.11
N SER A 314 21.52 -7.78 5.24
CA SER A 314 22.90 -8.25 5.36
C SER A 314 23.58 -7.50 6.51
N GLY A 315 23.76 -8.17 7.65
CA GLY A 315 24.61 -7.67 8.74
C GLY A 315 26.07 -7.61 8.29
N GLY A 316 26.68 -6.43 8.40
CA GLY A 316 28.12 -6.28 8.27
C GLY A 316 28.81 -6.72 9.56
N ASN A 317 29.80 -7.60 9.43
CA ASN A 317 30.88 -7.72 10.42
C ASN A 317 31.99 -6.76 10.03
#